data_AF-A0A6I2H8E4-F1
#
_entry.id   AF-A0A6I2H8E4-F1
#
_cell.length_a   1.000
_cell.length_b   1.000
_cell.length_c   1.000
_cell.angle_alpha   90.00
_cell.angle_beta   90.00
_cell.angle_gamma   90.00
#
_symmetry.space_group_name_H-M   'P 1'
#
loop_
_entity.id
_entity.type
_entity.pdbx_description
1 polymer ?
#
loop_
_entity_poly.entity_id
_entity_poly.type
_entity_poly.pdbx_seq_one_letter_code
_entity_poly.pdbx_strand_id
1 'polypeptide(L)'
;MSTRRLLLLVSLATLCGCATPSSQGASPGASSGGSAAPSSGTGGSGSAASSASGSGAKVEGNIVVNAAGRATSGQLKDGTLTAPQVSVSVDPKAARGRIAGATVDLTLSDSEVVGQVGSNTTRLQFAQQGGQLMAKGMFAGSGSQLLLTPQKLEGQFLKCTYVLQRAGAAAGSATGGSGGAGGELSYEGKRNCAGSREVPATVSLPAGFTGLSPAEQVTLLNLVLAR
;
A
#
# COMPACT_ATOMS: atom_id res chain seq x y z
N MET A 1 -31.64 -42.05 13.41
CA MET A 1 -32.99 -41.51 13.73
C MET A 1 -32.77 -40.16 14.40
N SER A 2 -33.36 -39.02 14.09
CA SER A 2 -34.33 -38.53 13.11
C SER A 2 -34.15 -36.99 13.15
N THR A 3 -33.73 -36.35 12.06
CA THR A 3 -34.55 -35.49 11.17
C THR A 3 -35.20 -34.26 11.83
N ARG A 4 -34.82 -33.06 11.35
CA ARG A 4 -35.65 -31.84 11.08
C ARG A 4 -34.67 -30.71 10.72
N ARG A 5 -34.33 -30.44 9.44
CA ARG A 5 -35.08 -29.67 8.43
C ARG A 5 -35.81 -28.44 9.01
N LEU A 6 -35.23 -27.25 8.78
CA LEU A 6 -36.00 -26.02 8.65
C LEU A 6 -35.46 -25.26 7.42
N LEU A 7 -36.28 -25.26 6.37
CA LEU A 7 -36.20 -24.38 5.21
C LEU A 7 -36.51 -22.95 5.65
N LEU A 8 -35.78 -21.97 5.11
CA LEU A 8 -36.33 -20.63 4.93
C LEU A 8 -35.87 -20.12 3.56
N LEU A 9 -36.80 -20.21 2.61
CA LEU A 9 -36.80 -19.45 1.35
C LEU A 9 -37.12 -17.99 1.69
N VAL A 10 -36.35 -17.04 1.15
CA VAL A 10 -36.88 -15.74 0.74
C VAL A 10 -36.25 -15.34 -0.60
N SER A 11 -37.15 -14.88 -1.46
CA SER A 11 -37.07 -14.63 -2.90
C SER A 11 -36.27 -13.41 -3.35
N LEU A 12 -35.79 -13.54 -4.60
CA LEU A 12 -35.72 -12.57 -5.71
C LEU A 12 -35.83 -11.06 -5.41
N ALA A 13 -34.81 -10.32 -5.88
CA ALA A 13 -35.05 -9.12 -6.67
C ALA A 13 -33.91 -8.89 -7.69
N THR A 14 -34.27 -9.10 -8.95
CA THR A 14 -33.61 -8.71 -10.18
C THR A 14 -33.33 -7.20 -10.24
N LEU A 15 -32.15 -6.80 -10.69
CA LEU A 15 -31.99 -5.60 -11.51
C LEU A 15 -30.90 -5.81 -12.55
N CYS A 16 -31.38 -5.95 -13.77
CA CYS A 16 -30.67 -5.98 -15.04
C CYS A 16 -30.15 -4.56 -15.34
N GLY A 17 -28.91 -4.44 -15.79
CA GLY A 17 -28.30 -3.17 -16.18
C GLY A 17 -27.26 -3.38 -17.27
N CYS A 18 -27.72 -3.62 -18.51
CA CYS A 18 -26.91 -3.54 -19.72
C CYS A 18 -26.76 -2.07 -20.12
N ALA A 19 -25.53 -1.58 -20.29
CA ALA A 19 -25.23 -0.44 -21.15
C ALA A 19 -23.85 -0.61 -21.79
N THR A 20 -23.83 -0.34 -23.08
CA THR A 20 -22.91 -0.70 -24.16
C THR A 20 -21.63 0.15 -24.24
N PRO A 21 -20.62 -0.31 -25.02
CA PRO A 21 -19.29 0.30 -25.12
C PRO A 21 -19.26 1.50 -26.09
N SER A 22 -18.34 2.44 -25.87
CA SER A 22 -18.00 3.49 -26.83
C SER A 22 -16.51 3.40 -27.19
N SER A 23 -16.27 2.94 -28.42
CA SER A 23 -14.98 2.89 -29.12
C SER A 23 -14.88 4.05 -30.11
N GLN A 24 -13.84 4.89 -30.00
CA GLN A 24 -13.30 5.80 -31.03
C GLN A 24 -12.11 6.56 -30.41
N GLY A 25 -10.91 6.67 -31.00
CA GLY A 25 -10.44 6.30 -32.33
C GLY A 25 -8.91 6.32 -32.39
N ALA A 26 -8.38 5.70 -33.44
CA ALA A 26 -6.97 5.65 -33.76
C ALA A 26 -6.48 6.98 -34.37
N SER A 27 -5.20 7.28 -34.20
CA SER A 27 -4.43 8.13 -35.12
C SER A 27 -2.98 7.66 -35.14
N PRO A 28 -2.49 7.10 -36.26
CA PRO A 28 -1.07 6.81 -36.46
C PRO A 28 -0.37 8.03 -37.06
N GLY A 29 0.63 8.56 -36.35
CA GLY A 29 1.56 9.55 -36.87
C GLY A 29 2.93 8.92 -37.07
N ALA A 30 3.25 8.57 -38.32
CA ALA A 30 4.58 8.19 -38.75
C ALA A 30 5.20 9.35 -39.55
N SER A 31 6.44 9.74 -39.22
CA SER A 31 7.34 10.39 -40.18
C SER A 31 8.78 10.45 -39.67
N SER A 32 9.62 9.65 -40.33
CA SER A 32 10.96 9.91 -40.87
C SER A 32 12.06 10.58 -40.02
N GLY A 33 13.09 9.78 -39.71
CA GLY A 33 14.41 9.85 -40.38
C GLY A 33 15.23 11.14 -40.27
N GLY A 34 16.35 11.06 -39.55
CA GLY A 34 17.42 12.06 -39.60
C GLY A 34 18.68 11.57 -38.87
N SER A 35 19.59 10.93 -39.61
CA SER A 35 20.94 10.61 -39.15
C SER A 35 21.81 11.87 -39.17
N ALA A 36 22.39 12.25 -38.02
CA ALA A 36 23.57 13.10 -37.97
C ALA A 36 24.33 12.87 -36.65
N ALA A 37 25.55 12.36 -36.77
CA ALA A 37 26.65 12.53 -35.82
C ALA A 37 27.75 13.33 -36.57
N PRO A 38 28.84 13.83 -35.94
CA PRO A 38 29.17 13.93 -34.52
C PRO A 38 29.62 15.36 -34.10
N SER A 39 29.74 15.62 -32.80
CA SER A 39 30.73 16.57 -32.29
C SER A 39 30.96 16.42 -30.79
N SER A 40 32.21 16.14 -30.46
CA SER A 40 32.85 16.18 -29.15
C SER A 40 32.72 17.56 -28.50
N GLY A 41 32.28 17.59 -27.23
CA GLY A 41 32.14 18.82 -26.44
C GLY A 41 32.13 18.55 -24.94
N THR A 42 33.19 19.03 -24.31
CA THR A 42 33.58 18.96 -22.90
C THR A 42 32.60 19.66 -21.94
N GLY A 43 32.36 19.06 -20.76
CA GLY A 43 32.15 19.76 -19.49
C GLY A 43 30.78 20.42 -19.24
N GLY A 44 30.11 19.99 -18.16
CA GLY A 44 29.00 20.75 -17.57
C GLY A 44 28.12 19.91 -16.65
N SER A 45 28.29 20.09 -15.35
CA SER A 45 27.41 19.57 -14.30
C SER A 45 25.97 20.00 -14.56
N GLY A 46 25.16 19.09 -15.10
CA GLY A 46 23.73 19.30 -15.34
C GLY A 46 22.92 18.89 -14.12
N SER A 47 22.42 19.89 -13.40
CA SER A 47 21.38 19.76 -12.38
C SER A 47 20.24 18.91 -12.91
N ALA A 48 19.94 17.82 -12.19
CA ALA A 48 18.86 16.91 -12.50
C ALA A 48 17.54 17.69 -12.64
N ALA A 49 16.90 17.51 -13.79
CA ALA A 49 15.54 17.96 -14.03
C ALA A 49 14.61 17.26 -13.04
N SER A 50 14.08 18.02 -12.09
CA SER A 50 12.97 17.61 -11.23
C SER A 50 11.72 17.46 -12.09
N SER A 51 11.52 16.26 -12.63
CA SER A 51 10.32 15.90 -13.37
C SER A 51 9.09 16.01 -12.48
N ALA A 52 8.10 16.73 -13.00
CA ALA A 52 6.81 17.05 -12.41
C ALA A 52 6.20 15.90 -11.61
N SER A 53 6.05 16.15 -10.32
CA SER A 53 5.25 15.35 -9.38
C SER A 53 3.78 15.48 -9.78
N GLY A 54 3.26 14.44 -10.41
CA GLY A 54 1.83 14.32 -10.70
C GLY A 54 1.10 14.03 -9.40
N SER A 55 0.20 14.93 -9.02
CA SER A 55 -0.54 14.97 -7.76
C SER A 55 -1.24 13.65 -7.42
N GLY A 56 -0.56 12.78 -6.67
CA GLY A 56 -1.21 11.88 -5.73
C GLY A 56 -1.84 12.71 -4.61
N ALA A 57 -2.88 12.18 -3.96
CA ALA A 57 -3.51 12.85 -2.83
C ALA A 57 -2.42 13.18 -1.78
N LYS A 58 -2.23 14.47 -1.47
CA LYS A 58 -1.28 14.92 -0.44
C LYS A 58 -1.80 14.46 0.92
N VAL A 59 -1.26 13.33 1.39
CA VAL A 59 -1.51 12.83 2.73
C VAL A 59 -0.38 13.29 3.63
N GLU A 60 -0.74 13.97 4.71
CA GLU A 60 0.17 14.40 5.75
C GLU A 60 -0.25 13.79 7.09
N GLY A 61 0.72 13.28 7.84
CA GLY A 61 0.49 12.82 9.20
C GLY A 61 1.52 11.81 9.69
N ASN A 62 1.34 11.33 10.91
CA ASN A 62 2.24 10.37 11.52
C ASN A 62 1.77 8.94 11.28
N ILE A 63 2.65 8.09 10.78
CA ILE A 63 2.49 6.64 10.82
C ILE A 63 3.24 6.15 12.05
N VAL A 64 2.55 5.47 12.96
CA VAL A 64 3.15 4.90 14.17
C VAL A 64 2.90 3.42 14.22
N VAL A 65 3.96 2.63 14.33
CA VAL A 65 3.88 1.18 14.50
C VAL A 65 4.59 0.81 15.79
N ASN A 66 3.83 0.29 16.75
CA ASN A 66 4.36 -0.29 17.96
C ASN A 66 4.27 -1.80 17.85
N ALA A 67 5.40 -2.49 17.87
CA ALA A 67 5.42 -3.94 17.87
C ALA A 67 6.58 -4.44 18.73
N ALA A 68 6.33 -5.46 19.56
CA ALA A 68 7.34 -6.04 20.46
C ALA A 68 8.01 -5.00 21.38
N GLY A 69 7.28 -3.95 21.80
CA GLY A 69 7.81 -2.87 22.62
C GLY A 69 8.72 -1.88 21.89
N ARG A 70 8.83 -1.97 20.56
CA ARG A 70 9.52 -0.98 19.73
C ARG A 70 8.49 -0.16 18.97
N ALA A 71 8.40 1.12 19.32
CA ALA A 71 7.66 2.10 18.55
C ALA A 71 8.55 2.65 17.42
N THR A 72 8.10 2.49 16.18
CA THR A 72 8.65 3.15 15.01
C THR A 72 7.62 4.16 14.54
N SER A 73 7.96 5.45 14.59
CA SER A 73 7.14 6.51 14.01
C SER A 73 7.83 7.08 12.76
N GLY A 74 7.03 7.48 11.80
CA GLY A 74 7.47 8.22 10.62
C GLY A 74 6.44 9.29 10.26
N GLN A 75 6.92 10.44 9.80
CA GLN A 75 6.06 11.46 9.21
C GLN A 75 5.88 11.16 7.73
N LEU A 76 4.65 10.96 7.30
CA LEU A 76 4.26 11.02 5.90
C LEU A 76 3.96 12.48 5.59
N LYS A 77 4.69 13.05 4.64
CA LYS A 77 4.45 14.41 4.15
C LYS A 77 4.59 14.42 2.63
N ASP A 78 3.55 14.84 1.93
CA ASP A 78 3.55 14.91 0.46
C ASP A 78 3.98 13.59 -0.21
N GLY A 79 3.49 12.45 0.30
CA GLY A 79 3.89 11.13 -0.19
C GLY A 79 5.30 10.69 0.22
N THR A 80 6.06 11.53 0.92
CA THR A 80 7.38 11.20 1.44
C THR A 80 7.31 10.77 2.90
N LEU A 81 7.68 9.52 3.17
CA LEU A 81 7.82 8.97 4.51
C LEU A 81 9.23 9.27 5.05
N THR A 82 9.28 10.07 6.11
CA THR A 82 10.50 10.46 6.82
C THR A 82 10.47 9.93 8.25
N ALA A 83 11.48 9.14 8.61
CA ALA A 83 11.72 8.63 9.96
C ALA A 83 13.24 8.61 10.22
N PRO A 84 13.70 8.41 11.46
CA PRO A 84 15.14 8.43 11.79
C PRO A 84 16.02 7.51 10.93
N GLN A 85 15.42 6.44 10.38
CA GLN A 85 16.10 5.48 9.51
C GLN A 85 15.34 5.24 8.20
N VAL A 86 14.41 6.12 7.82
CA VAL A 86 13.59 5.98 6.62
C VAL A 86 13.48 7.32 5.93
N SER A 87 13.80 7.38 4.66
CA SER A 87 13.49 8.52 3.82
C SER A 87 13.10 7.94 2.47
N VAL A 88 11.80 7.74 2.26
CA VAL A 88 11.26 7.17 1.03
C VAL A 88 10.17 8.07 0.50
N SER A 89 10.35 8.57 -0.71
CA SER A 89 9.33 9.26 -1.48
C SER A 89 8.51 8.23 -2.22
N VAL A 90 7.21 8.27 -2.02
CA VAL A 90 6.23 7.42 -2.71
C VAL A 90 5.38 8.32 -3.58
N ASP A 91 5.47 8.08 -4.87
CA ASP A 91 4.69 8.70 -5.93
C ASP A 91 3.79 7.63 -6.58
N PRO A 92 2.72 8.00 -7.29
CA PRO A 92 1.79 7.05 -7.90
C PRO A 92 2.45 6.11 -8.93
N LYS A 93 3.67 6.42 -9.41
CA LYS A 93 4.41 5.62 -10.39
C LYS A 93 5.64 4.93 -9.84
N ALA A 94 6.18 5.38 -8.70
CA ALA A 94 7.44 4.90 -8.18
C ALA A 94 7.59 5.20 -6.68
N ALA A 95 8.33 4.35 -5.98
CA ALA A 95 8.75 4.61 -4.62
C ALA A 95 10.27 4.51 -4.54
N ARG A 96 10.92 5.60 -4.15
CA ARG A 96 12.38 5.72 -4.13
C ARG A 96 12.89 6.29 -2.82
N GLY A 97 14.02 5.79 -2.35
CA GLY A 97 14.67 6.34 -1.17
C GLY A 97 15.55 5.35 -0.44
N ARG A 98 15.55 5.41 0.89
CA ARG A 98 16.34 4.54 1.77
C ARG A 98 15.60 4.13 3.04
N ILE A 99 15.79 2.88 3.43
CA ILE A 99 15.25 2.27 4.66
C ILE A 99 16.35 1.50 5.35
N ALA A 100 16.70 1.89 6.58
CA ALA A 100 17.73 1.26 7.40
C ALA A 100 19.05 1.03 6.64
N GLY A 101 19.43 1.98 5.79
CA GLY A 101 20.62 1.90 4.94
C GLY A 101 20.45 1.16 3.60
N ALA A 102 19.34 0.46 3.38
CA ALA A 102 19.02 -0.18 2.11
C ALA A 102 18.35 0.80 1.14
N THR A 103 18.81 0.84 -0.12
CA THR A 103 18.17 1.62 -1.18
C THR A 103 16.82 1.01 -1.57
N VAL A 104 15.79 1.83 -1.66
CA VAL A 104 14.48 1.44 -2.19
C VAL A 104 14.37 2.03 -3.59
N ASP A 105 14.15 1.17 -4.59
CA ASP A 105 13.75 1.59 -5.93
C ASP A 105 12.66 0.65 -6.42
N LEU A 106 11.42 1.14 -6.37
CA LEU A 106 10.22 0.42 -6.74
C LEU A 106 9.48 1.20 -7.81
N THR A 107 8.95 0.48 -8.78
CA THR A 107 8.03 0.97 -9.80
C THR A 107 6.63 0.49 -9.42
N LEU A 108 5.70 1.43 -9.31
CA LEU A 108 4.31 1.18 -8.98
C LEU A 108 3.50 1.23 -10.28
N SER A 109 2.70 0.19 -10.51
CA SER A 109 1.72 0.11 -11.60
C SER A 109 0.33 -0.07 -11.00
N ASP A 110 -0.72 -0.16 -11.82
CA ASP A 110 -2.10 -0.25 -11.32
C ASP A 110 -2.44 -1.56 -10.59
N SER A 111 -1.65 -2.62 -10.82
CA SER A 111 -1.89 -3.97 -10.28
C SER A 111 -0.66 -4.67 -9.70
N GLU A 112 0.54 -4.10 -9.89
CA GLU A 112 1.77 -4.66 -9.34
C GLU A 112 2.77 -3.59 -8.91
N VAL A 113 3.64 -3.95 -7.96
CA VAL A 113 4.79 -3.19 -7.52
C VAL A 113 6.03 -4.05 -7.77
N VAL A 114 6.96 -3.54 -8.58
CA VAL A 114 8.17 -4.27 -8.98
C VAL A 114 9.41 -3.43 -8.73
N GLY A 115 10.52 -4.05 -8.38
CA GLY A 115 11.78 -3.34 -8.18
C GLY A 115 12.68 -4.03 -7.17
N GLN A 116 13.42 -3.26 -6.39
CA GLN A 116 14.38 -3.77 -5.42
C GLN A 116 14.40 -2.97 -4.12
N VAL A 117 14.65 -3.67 -3.02
CA VAL A 117 14.91 -3.09 -1.70
C VAL A 117 16.25 -3.65 -1.22
N GLY A 118 17.27 -2.79 -1.17
CA GLY A 118 18.66 -3.16 -0.98
C GLY A 118 19.15 -3.98 -2.18
N SER A 119 19.60 -5.19 -1.91
CA SER A 119 20.01 -6.18 -2.92
C SER A 119 18.91 -7.20 -3.25
N ASN A 120 17.71 -7.03 -2.69
CA ASN A 120 16.65 -8.02 -2.81
C ASN A 120 15.55 -7.55 -3.75
N THR A 121 15.09 -8.44 -4.61
CA THR A 121 14.00 -8.17 -5.53
C THR A 121 12.66 -8.10 -4.80
N THR A 122 11.82 -7.16 -5.26
CA THR A 122 10.43 -6.99 -4.84
C THR A 122 9.54 -7.15 -6.06
N ARG A 123 8.51 -7.99 -5.92
CA ARG A 123 7.42 -8.16 -6.87
C ARG A 123 6.16 -8.49 -6.08
N LEU A 124 5.29 -7.50 -5.93
CA LEU A 124 4.01 -7.63 -5.27
C LEU A 124 2.90 -7.44 -6.30
N GLN A 125 1.92 -8.32 -6.30
CA GLN A 125 0.67 -8.12 -7.02
C GLN A 125 -0.38 -7.71 -6.01
N PHE A 126 -1.26 -6.79 -6.39
CA PHE A 126 -2.35 -6.38 -5.53
C PHE A 126 -3.64 -6.20 -6.31
N ALA A 127 -4.74 -6.38 -5.61
CA ALA A 127 -6.08 -6.25 -6.13
C ALA A 127 -6.97 -5.59 -5.08
N GLN A 128 -7.85 -4.71 -5.54
CA GLN A 128 -8.87 -4.10 -4.70
C GLN A 128 -10.24 -4.68 -5.07
N GLN A 129 -10.91 -5.29 -4.10
CA GLN A 129 -12.23 -5.90 -4.31
C GLN A 129 -13.15 -5.60 -3.13
N GLY A 130 -14.28 -4.95 -3.39
CA GLY A 130 -15.29 -4.69 -2.35
C GLY A 130 -14.78 -3.93 -1.12
N GLY A 131 -13.88 -2.96 -1.32
CA GLY A 131 -13.25 -2.19 -0.23
C GLY A 131 -12.16 -2.94 0.54
N GLN A 132 -11.78 -4.12 0.08
CA GLN A 132 -10.64 -4.88 0.59
C GLN A 132 -9.46 -4.72 -0.36
N LEU A 133 -8.29 -4.49 0.19
CA LEU A 133 -7.04 -4.40 -0.54
C LEU A 133 -6.21 -5.63 -0.19
N MET A 134 -6.01 -6.49 -1.18
CA MET A 134 -5.19 -7.69 -1.07
C MET A 134 -3.89 -7.48 -1.83
N ALA A 135 -2.77 -7.79 -1.20
CA ALA A 135 -1.47 -7.82 -1.86
C ALA A 135 -0.75 -9.13 -1.54
N LYS A 136 -0.04 -9.67 -2.52
CA LYS A 136 0.71 -10.92 -2.39
C LYS A 136 1.91 -10.91 -3.33
N GLY A 137 3.02 -11.46 -2.87
CA GLY A 137 4.19 -11.68 -3.71
C GLY A 137 5.47 -11.78 -2.91
N MET A 138 6.56 -11.29 -3.47
CA MET A 138 7.84 -11.18 -2.79
C MET A 138 8.14 -9.71 -2.47
N PHE A 139 8.49 -9.44 -1.22
CA PHE A 139 8.96 -8.13 -0.78
C PHE A 139 10.32 -8.29 -0.11
N ALA A 140 11.32 -7.55 -0.59
CA ALA A 140 12.70 -7.63 -0.11
C ALA A 140 13.21 -9.09 -0.03
N GLY A 141 12.91 -9.90 -1.06
CA GLY A 141 13.37 -11.29 -1.15
C GLY A 141 12.62 -12.30 -0.29
N SER A 142 11.58 -11.90 0.45
CA SER A 142 10.73 -12.82 1.22
C SER A 142 9.28 -12.77 0.77
N GLY A 143 8.56 -13.89 0.94
CA GLY A 143 7.12 -13.92 0.71
C GLY A 143 6.40 -12.91 1.61
N SER A 144 5.50 -12.13 1.02
CA SER A 144 4.61 -11.23 1.73
C SER A 144 3.17 -11.37 1.24
N GLN A 145 2.25 -11.30 2.19
CA GLN A 145 0.82 -11.27 1.98
C GLN A 145 0.22 -10.19 2.87
N LEU A 146 -0.68 -9.39 2.34
CA LEU A 146 -1.37 -8.33 3.07
C LEU A 146 -2.84 -8.34 2.67
N LEU A 147 -3.70 -8.26 3.67
CA LEU A 147 -5.13 -8.06 3.54
C LEU A 147 -5.47 -6.85 4.41
N LEU A 148 -5.77 -5.73 3.76
CA LEU A 148 -6.25 -4.53 4.40
C LEU A 148 -7.75 -4.39 4.15
N THR A 149 -8.51 -4.26 5.22
CA THR A 149 -9.93 -3.94 5.19
C THR A 149 -10.20 -2.79 6.16
N PRO A 150 -11.36 -2.12 6.09
CA PRO A 150 -11.71 -1.07 7.03
C PRO A 150 -11.73 -1.53 8.50
N GLN A 151 -11.95 -2.82 8.76
CA GLN A 151 -12.09 -3.38 10.11
C GLN A 151 -10.88 -4.19 10.58
N LYS A 152 -10.06 -4.68 9.64
CA LYS A 152 -9.01 -5.66 9.90
C LYS A 152 -7.80 -5.40 9.00
N LEU A 153 -6.63 -5.47 9.59
CA LEU A 153 -5.35 -5.48 8.90
C LEU A 153 -4.65 -6.80 9.25
N GLU A 154 -4.53 -7.67 8.27
CA GLU A 154 -3.82 -8.94 8.40
C GLU A 154 -2.70 -9.00 7.39
N GLY A 155 -1.55 -9.52 7.78
CA GLY A 155 -0.48 -9.72 6.83
C GLY A 155 0.66 -10.56 7.35
N GLN A 156 1.36 -11.18 6.41
CA GLN A 156 2.59 -11.90 6.65
C GLN A 156 3.72 -11.11 5.99
N PHE A 157 4.72 -10.73 6.78
CA PHE A 157 5.90 -10.01 6.33
C PHE A 157 7.14 -10.74 6.84
N LEU A 158 8.01 -11.16 5.93
CA LEU A 158 9.20 -11.93 6.25
C LEU A 158 8.84 -13.23 7.02
N LYS A 159 9.07 -13.24 8.34
CA LYS A 159 8.77 -14.36 9.26
C LYS A 159 7.68 -14.02 10.28
N CYS A 160 7.06 -12.84 10.15
CA CYS A 160 6.10 -12.31 11.11
C CYS A 160 4.71 -12.23 10.51
N THR A 161 3.73 -12.70 11.26
CA THR A 161 2.30 -12.58 10.97
C THR A 161 1.69 -11.54 11.89
N TYR A 162 0.89 -10.65 11.32
CA TYR A 162 0.17 -9.59 12.00
C TYR A 162 -1.33 -9.87 11.85
N VAL A 163 -2.04 -9.87 12.97
CA VAL A 163 -3.50 -9.95 13.00
C VAL A 163 -3.98 -8.80 13.85
N LEU A 164 -4.38 -7.71 13.19
CA LEU A 164 -4.80 -6.47 13.82
C LEU A 164 -6.26 -6.17 13.46
N GLN A 165 -7.00 -5.63 14.42
CA GLN A 165 -8.38 -5.17 14.25
C GLN A 165 -8.43 -3.67 14.52
N ARG A 166 -9.39 -2.97 13.91
CA ARG A 166 -9.53 -1.53 14.12
C ARG A 166 -9.75 -1.22 15.61
N ALA A 167 -8.93 -0.34 16.18
CA ALA A 167 -9.09 0.13 17.54
C ALA A 167 -10.48 0.80 17.68
N GLY A 168 -11.25 0.41 18.70
CA GLY A 168 -12.64 0.83 18.88
C GLY A 168 -13.69 -0.05 18.20
N ALA A 169 -13.32 -1.02 17.34
CA ALA A 169 -14.25 -2.04 16.84
C ALA A 169 -14.38 -3.26 17.77
N ALA A 170 -13.36 -3.50 18.62
CA ALA A 170 -13.26 -4.68 19.48
C ALA A 170 -13.98 -4.55 20.84
N ALA A 171 -14.48 -3.36 21.18
CA ALA A 171 -15.35 -3.15 22.33
C ALA A 171 -16.72 -2.76 21.81
N GLY A 172 -17.79 -3.38 22.30
CA GLY A 172 -19.17 -2.89 22.16
C GLY A 172 -19.40 -1.55 22.86
N SER A 173 -18.40 -0.65 22.86
CA SER A 173 -18.50 0.71 23.34
C SER A 173 -19.16 1.53 22.25
N ALA A 174 -20.48 1.57 22.32
CA ALA A 174 -21.36 2.49 21.62
C ALA A 174 -21.13 3.93 22.11
N THR A 175 -19.90 4.42 22.04
CA THR A 175 -19.64 5.86 22.07
C THR A 175 -19.36 6.24 20.64
N GLY A 176 -20.39 6.75 19.97
CA GLY A 176 -20.38 7.15 18.57
C GLY A 176 -19.32 8.20 18.30
N GLY A 177 -18.10 7.76 17.98
CA GLY A 177 -17.14 8.54 17.23
C GLY A 177 -17.61 8.54 15.79
N SER A 178 -18.21 9.65 15.36
CA SER A 178 -18.60 9.91 13.99
C SER A 178 -17.52 9.41 13.03
N GLY A 179 -17.84 8.32 12.31
CA GLY A 179 -17.02 7.75 11.25
C GLY A 179 -16.98 8.67 10.05
N GLY A 180 -16.34 9.83 10.20
CA GLY A 180 -15.94 10.67 9.09
C GLY A 180 -14.91 9.90 8.27
N ALA A 181 -15.08 9.91 6.95
CA ALA A 181 -14.22 9.27 5.95
C ALA A 181 -12.78 9.85 5.87
N GLY A 182 -12.26 10.40 6.98
CA GLY A 182 -10.95 11.04 7.07
C GLY A 182 -10.39 11.10 8.49
N GLY A 183 -10.83 10.23 9.41
CA GLY A 183 -10.19 10.10 10.74
C GLY A 183 -8.93 9.22 10.70
N GLU A 184 -8.04 9.41 11.67
CA GLU A 184 -6.87 8.54 11.88
C GLU A 184 -7.33 7.08 12.06
N LEU A 185 -6.69 6.14 11.36
CA LEU A 185 -7.02 4.72 11.42
C LEU A 185 -6.02 4.00 12.33
N SER A 186 -6.46 3.65 13.53
CA SER A 186 -5.67 2.82 14.43
C SER A 186 -6.13 1.36 14.38
N TYR A 187 -5.17 0.44 14.32
CA TYR A 187 -5.36 -1.01 14.34
C TYR A 187 -4.54 -1.60 15.48
N GLU A 188 -5.13 -2.51 16.24
CA GLU A 188 -4.53 -3.15 17.41
C GLU A 188 -4.72 -4.66 17.33
N GLY A 189 -3.72 -5.40 17.81
CA GLY A 189 -3.80 -6.84 17.87
C GLY A 189 -2.46 -7.47 18.19
N LYS A 190 -2.12 -8.51 17.44
CA LYS A 190 -1.03 -9.41 17.78
C LYS A 190 -0.07 -9.56 16.60
N ARG A 191 1.22 -9.54 16.92
CA ARG A 191 2.32 -9.92 16.02
C ARG A 191 2.93 -11.22 16.52
N ASN A 192 3.09 -12.18 15.61
CA ASN A 192 3.75 -13.45 15.88
C ASN A 192 4.85 -13.66 14.84
N CYS A 193 6.10 -13.66 15.29
CA CYS A 193 7.24 -14.00 14.43
C CYS A 193 7.67 -15.44 14.72
N ALA A 194 7.88 -16.25 13.67
CA ALA A 194 8.22 -17.67 13.79
C ALA A 194 9.22 -17.95 14.92
N GLY A 195 8.74 -18.60 15.99
CA GLY A 195 9.53 -18.98 17.17
C GLY A 195 9.51 -17.99 18.35
N SER A 196 8.83 -16.85 18.23
CA SER A 196 8.69 -15.86 19.31
C SER A 196 7.32 -15.93 19.98
N ARG A 197 7.25 -15.46 21.23
CA ARG A 197 5.97 -15.26 21.91
C ARG A 197 5.15 -14.23 21.14
N GLU A 198 3.85 -14.45 21.08
CA GLU A 198 2.91 -13.46 20.57
C GLU A 198 3.06 -12.15 21.36
N VAL A 199 3.28 -11.05 20.65
CA VAL A 199 3.45 -9.72 21.24
C VAL A 199 2.33 -8.80 20.76
N PRO A 200 1.85 -7.88 21.62
CA PRO A 200 0.90 -6.87 21.18
C PRO A 200 1.54 -5.99 20.11
N ALA A 201 0.73 -5.60 19.13
CA ALA A 201 1.11 -4.69 18.08
C ALA A 201 -0.02 -3.69 17.80
N THR A 202 0.37 -2.44 17.56
CA THR A 202 -0.52 -1.32 17.23
C THR A 202 0.01 -0.60 16.00
N VAL A 203 -0.86 -0.25 15.07
CA VAL A 203 -0.56 0.47 13.83
C VAL A 203 -1.53 1.64 13.71
N SER A 204 -1.02 2.86 13.74
CA SER A 204 -1.77 4.08 13.52
C SER A 204 -1.40 4.66 12.16
N LEU A 205 -2.41 4.85 11.31
CA LEU A 205 -2.29 5.39 9.96
C LEU A 205 -2.97 6.77 9.92
N PRO A 206 -2.36 7.76 9.26
CA PRO A 206 -2.88 9.12 9.22
C PRO A 206 -4.21 9.20 8.46
N ALA A 207 -4.95 10.25 8.78
CA ALA A 207 -6.12 10.67 8.01
C ALA A 207 -5.78 10.78 6.51
N GLY A 208 -6.60 10.21 5.64
CA GLY A 208 -6.38 10.26 4.19
C GLY A 208 -5.53 9.12 3.64
N PHE A 209 -4.98 8.23 4.47
CA PHE A 209 -4.27 7.03 3.99
C PHE A 209 -5.12 6.19 3.02
N THR A 210 -6.43 6.07 3.28
CA THR A 210 -7.39 5.36 2.42
C THR A 210 -7.67 6.07 1.09
N GLY A 211 -7.32 7.36 0.98
CA GLY A 211 -7.43 8.14 -0.24
C GLY A 211 -6.22 8.01 -1.17
N LEU A 212 -5.13 7.37 -0.71
CA LEU A 212 -3.98 7.04 -1.57
C LEU A 212 -4.35 5.96 -2.58
N SER A 213 -3.59 5.86 -3.67
CA SER A 213 -3.76 4.76 -4.62
C SER A 213 -3.45 3.41 -3.94
N PRO A 214 -4.07 2.30 -4.40
CA PRO A 214 -3.80 0.97 -3.86
C PRO A 214 -2.30 0.61 -3.85
N ALA A 215 -1.57 1.01 -4.89
CA ALA A 215 -0.14 0.78 -5.02
C ALA A 215 0.66 1.47 -3.91
N GLU A 216 0.33 2.74 -3.62
CA GLU A 216 0.97 3.54 -2.57
C GLU A 216 0.65 2.96 -1.19
N GLN A 217 -0.62 2.59 -0.93
CA GLN A 217 -1.04 1.99 0.33
C GLN A 217 -0.29 0.69 0.61
N VAL A 218 -0.24 -0.23 -0.37
CA VAL A 218 0.46 -1.51 -0.26
C VAL A 218 1.95 -1.27 -0.02
N THR A 219 2.56 -0.34 -0.75
CA THR A 219 3.99 -0.05 -0.64
C THR A 219 4.33 0.47 0.75
N LEU A 220 3.62 1.50 1.23
CA LEU A 220 3.83 2.07 2.56
C LEU A 220 3.65 1.04 3.68
N LEU A 221 2.58 0.23 3.62
CA LEU A 221 2.35 -0.81 4.63
C LEU A 221 3.45 -1.86 4.64
N ASN A 222 3.92 -2.31 3.47
CA ASN A 222 5.03 -3.26 3.40
C ASN A 222 6.33 -2.67 3.97
N LEU A 223 6.65 -1.41 3.64
CA LEU A 223 7.87 -0.76 4.14
C LEU A 223 7.88 -0.60 5.66
N VAL A 224 6.73 -0.33 6.26
CA VAL A 224 6.62 -0.09 7.72
C VAL A 224 6.47 -1.42 8.49
N LEU A 225 5.74 -2.41 7.97
CA LEU A 225 5.47 -3.68 8.64
C LEU A 225 6.57 -4.73 8.44
N ALA A 226 7.45 -4.59 7.45
CA ALA A 226 8.58 -5.50 7.24
C ALA A 226 9.72 -5.35 8.28
N ARG A 227 9.42 -4.87 9.49
CA ARG A 227 10.37 -4.64 10.58
C ARG A 227 10.06 -5.46 11.82
#